data_AF-A0A6M8B870-F1
#
_entry.id   AF-A0A6M8B870-F1
#
_cell.length_a   1.000
_cell.length_b   1.000
_cell.length_c   1.000
_cell.angle_alpha   90.00
_cell.angle_beta   90.00
_cell.angle_gamma   90.00
#
_symmetry.space_group_name_H-M   'P 1'
#
loop_
_entity.id
_entity.type
_entity.pdbx_description
1 polymer ?
#
loop_
_entity_poly.entity_id
_entity_poly.type
_entity_poly.pdbx_seq_one_letter_code
_entity_poly.pdbx_strand_id
1 'polypeptide(L)'
;MNTDAVNPVVDSVIDWEELFEYLPGTMVELKEKPGVLYQIEFYEALMVPPIWLVGDPRPRYPSDLHIVSRREVQVCELEPQSALG
;
A
#
# COMPACT_ATOMS: atom_id res chain seq x y z
N MET A 1 9.60 -4.75 42.95
CA MET A 1 10.30 -4.11 41.82
C MET A 1 9.89 -4.87 40.58
N ASN A 2 8.91 -4.34 39.83
CA ASN A 2 8.53 -4.90 38.54
C ASN A 2 9.45 -4.28 37.49
N THR A 3 10.08 -5.13 36.68
CA THR A 3 10.80 -4.75 35.47
C THR A 3 9.82 -4.14 34.49
N ASP A 4 9.93 -2.82 34.28
CA ASP A 4 9.21 -2.12 33.24
C ASP A 4 9.56 -2.73 31.88
N ALA A 5 8.50 -3.05 31.16
CA ALA A 5 8.52 -3.67 29.85
C ALA A 5 9.30 -2.82 28.86
N VAL A 6 10.10 -3.51 28.05
CA VAL A 6 10.65 -3.01 26.79
C VAL A 6 9.52 -2.37 25.98
N ASN A 7 9.64 -1.07 25.72
CA ASN A 7 8.75 -0.37 24.80
C ASN A 7 9.58 0.00 23.57
N PRO A 8 9.59 -0.81 22.49
CA PRO A 8 10.29 -0.41 21.28
C PRO A 8 9.43 0.64 20.58
N VAL A 9 9.77 1.92 20.75
CA VAL A 9 9.16 3.08 20.07
C VAL A 9 9.56 3.11 18.58
N VAL A 10 9.52 1.97 17.89
CA VAL A 10 10.02 1.82 16.51
C VAL A 10 8.91 1.39 15.53
N ASP A 11 7.70 1.09 16.01
CA ASP A 11 6.55 0.76 15.16
C ASP A 11 5.83 1.98 14.54
N SER A 12 6.37 3.20 14.69
CA SER A 12 5.60 4.44 14.41
C SER A 12 6.01 5.25 13.16
N VAL A 13 6.90 4.75 12.29
CA VAL A 13 7.32 5.50 11.09
C VAL A 13 6.52 5.14 9.84
N ILE A 14 6.06 3.88 9.75
CA ILE A 14 5.35 3.37 8.57
C ILE A 14 3.93 3.01 9.00
N ASP A 15 2.94 3.70 8.44
CA ASP A 15 1.54 3.29 8.54
C ASP A 15 1.32 2.06 7.65
N TRP A 16 1.47 0.89 8.25
CA TRP A 16 1.33 -0.39 7.55
C TRP A 16 -0.09 -0.62 7.05
N GLU A 17 -1.12 -0.18 7.79
CA GLU A 17 -2.52 -0.36 7.40
C GLU A 17 -2.82 0.44 6.13
N GLU A 18 -2.35 1.69 6.06
CA GLU A 18 -2.44 2.50 4.85
C GLU A 18 -1.65 1.88 3.69
N LEU A 19 -0.42 1.42 3.93
CA LEU A 19 0.39 0.79 2.89
C LEU A 19 -0.27 -0.44 2.27
N PHE A 20 -0.91 -1.30 3.09
CA PHE A 20 -1.64 -2.47 2.60
C PHE A 20 -2.91 -2.10 1.83
N GLU A 21 -3.52 -0.95 2.14
CA GLU A 21 -4.68 -0.45 1.40
C GLU A 21 -4.30 0.09 0.00
N TYR A 22 -3.13 0.71 -0.14
CA TYR A 22 -2.67 1.40 -1.36
C TYR A 22 -1.53 0.66 -2.09
N LEU A 23 -1.68 -0.66 -2.27
CA LEU A 23 -0.68 -1.47 -2.97
C LEU A 23 -0.57 -1.15 -4.47
N PRO A 24 0.62 -1.34 -5.07
CA PRO A 24 0.81 -1.32 -6.52
C PRO A 24 -0.21 -2.18 -7.27
N GLY A 25 -0.72 -1.66 -8.38
CA GLY A 25 -1.74 -2.37 -9.18
C GLY A 25 -3.18 -2.11 -8.75
N THR A 26 -3.42 -1.45 -7.62
CA THR A 26 -4.75 -1.02 -7.19
C THR A 26 -5.31 0.05 -8.12
N MET A 27 -6.58 -0.07 -8.50
CA MET A 27 -7.26 0.90 -9.35
C MET A 27 -7.96 1.95 -8.49
N VAL A 28 -7.67 3.22 -8.79
CA VAL A 28 -8.17 4.37 -8.04
C VAL A 28 -8.68 5.46 -8.97
N GLU A 29 -9.53 6.33 -8.45
CA GLU A 29 -9.90 7.60 -9.06
C GLU A 29 -9.48 8.74 -8.16
N LEU A 30 -9.19 9.89 -8.76
CA LEU A 30 -9.04 11.14 -8.01
C LEU A 30 -10.43 11.66 -7.63
N LYS A 31 -10.64 12.04 -6.37
CA LYS A 31 -11.90 12.64 -5.89
C LYS A 31 -12.28 13.90 -6.68
N GLU A 32 -11.30 14.68 -7.10
CA GLU A 32 -11.51 15.89 -7.93
C GLU A 32 -11.88 15.58 -9.39
N LYS A 33 -11.64 14.37 -9.87
CA LYS A 33 -11.84 13.95 -11.27
C LYS A 33 -12.45 12.54 -11.34
N PRO A 34 -13.70 12.38 -10.88
CA PRO A 34 -14.37 11.08 -10.90
C PRO A 34 -14.53 10.56 -12.34
N GLY A 35 -14.46 9.24 -12.50
CA GLY A 35 -14.55 8.54 -13.78
C GLY A 35 -13.24 8.43 -14.56
N VAL A 36 -12.14 9.05 -14.10
CA VAL A 36 -10.80 8.84 -14.66
C VAL A 36 -10.02 7.90 -13.75
N LEU A 37 -9.76 6.69 -14.27
CA LEU A 37 -9.07 5.64 -13.56
C LEU A 37 -7.55 5.75 -13.70
N TYR A 38 -6.88 5.57 -12.58
CA TYR A 38 -5.43 5.42 -12.47
C TYR A 38 -5.10 4.10 -11.79
N GLN A 39 -3.92 3.57 -12.10
CA GLN A 39 -3.34 2.46 -11.36
C GLN A 39 -2.25 3.01 -10.43
N ILE A 40 -2.19 2.51 -9.20
CA ILE A 40 -1.06 2.80 -8.30
C ILE A 40 0.20 2.14 -8.87
N GLU A 41 1.25 2.93 -9.06
CA GLU A 41 2.56 2.46 -9.48
C GLU A 41 3.36 1.98 -8.27
N PHE A 42 3.49 2.84 -7.25
CA PHE A 42 4.11 2.50 -5.97
C PHE A 42 3.66 3.43 -4.84
N TYR A 43 3.87 2.96 -3.61
CA TYR A 43 3.69 3.70 -2.37
C TYR A 43 5.06 3.88 -1.71
N GLU A 44 5.44 5.13 -1.41
CA GLU A 44 6.71 5.46 -0.75
C GLU A 44 6.44 6.08 0.62
N ALA A 45 6.58 5.27 1.68
CA ALA A 45 6.15 5.62 3.04
C ALA A 45 6.88 6.83 3.65
N LEU A 46 8.07 7.16 3.14
CA LEU A 46 8.87 8.28 3.63
C LEU A 46 8.60 9.59 2.87
N MET A 47 7.70 9.58 1.88
CA MET A 47 7.32 10.76 1.11
C MET A 47 5.94 11.28 1.48
N VAL A 48 5.75 12.59 1.33
CA VAL A 48 4.48 13.27 1.60
C VAL A 48 4.19 14.17 0.40
N PRO A 49 3.24 13.84 -0.49
CA PRO A 49 2.38 12.65 -0.47
C PRO A 49 3.09 11.33 -0.84
N PRO A 50 2.56 10.16 -0.41
CA PRO A 50 3.25 8.88 -0.57
C PRO A 50 2.92 8.09 -1.86
N ILE A 51 1.78 8.35 -2.53
CA ILE A 51 1.28 7.47 -3.61
C ILE A 51 1.63 8.02 -4.99
N TRP A 52 2.29 7.21 -5.82
CA TRP A 52 2.51 7.51 -7.24
C TRP A 52 1.53 6.75 -8.13
N LEU A 53 0.97 7.45 -9.10
CA LEU A 53 0.02 6.90 -10.06
C LEU A 53 0.68 6.81 -11.44
N VAL A 54 0.41 5.73 -12.17
CA VAL A 54 0.94 5.54 -13.52
C VAL A 54 0.53 6.72 -14.42
N GLY A 55 1.52 7.48 -14.90
CA GLY A 55 1.33 8.61 -15.80
C GLY A 55 0.85 9.92 -15.14
N ASP A 56 0.62 9.96 -13.83
CA ASP A 56 0.39 11.23 -13.12
C ASP A 56 1.73 11.88 -12.77
N PRO A 57 1.92 13.17 -13.08
CA PRO A 57 3.22 13.83 -12.90
C PRO A 57 3.60 14.07 -11.43
N ARG A 58 2.69 13.85 -10.48
CA ARG A 58 2.92 14.16 -9.06
C ARG A 58 2.30 13.11 -8.13
N PRO A 59 2.89 12.89 -6.95
CA PRO A 59 2.31 11.98 -5.97
C PRO A 59 1.01 12.53 -5.37
N ARG A 60 0.22 11.66 -4.75
CA ARG A 60 -1.14 11.91 -4.22
C ARG A 60 -1.30 11.44 -2.79
N TYR A 61 -2.13 12.16 -2.02
CA TYR A 61 -2.52 11.67 -0.71
C TYR A 61 -3.57 10.56 -0.85
N PRO A 62 -3.61 9.61 0.09
CA PRO A 62 -4.74 8.69 0.26
C PRO A 62 -6.08 9.42 0.27
N SER A 63 -6.13 10.56 0.96
CA SER A 63 -7.34 11.38 1.08
C SER A 63 -7.80 12.00 -0.25
N ASP A 64 -6.95 12.05 -1.28
CA ASP A 64 -7.30 12.52 -2.63
C ASP A 64 -7.95 11.41 -3.48
N LEU A 65 -7.92 10.15 -3.03
CA LEU A 65 -8.22 8.98 -3.85
C LEU A 65 -9.49 8.25 -3.38
N HIS A 66 -10.16 7.62 -4.33
CA HIS A 66 -11.14 6.57 -4.09
C HIS A 66 -10.66 5.28 -4.74
N ILE A 67 -10.59 4.20 -3.96
CA ILE A 67 -10.31 2.85 -4.50
C ILE A 67 -11.56 2.34 -5.21
N VAL A 68 -11.41 2.00 -6.48
CA VAL A 68 -12.50 1.50 -7.34
C VAL A 68 -12.47 0.00 -7.44
N SER A 69 -11.28 -0.58 -7.57
CA SER A 69 -11.11 -2.03 -7.40
C SER A 69 -9.73 -2.35 -6.84
N ARG A 70 -9.70 -3.32 -5.92
CA ARG A 70 -8.47 -3.99 -5.52
C ARG A 70 -8.30 -5.14 -6.52
N ARG A 71 -7.17 -5.21 -7.23
CA ARG A 71 -6.88 -6.42 -8.00
C ARG A 71 -6.89 -7.59 -7.03
N GLU A 72 -7.46 -8.71 -7.44
CA GLU A 72 -7.14 -9.99 -6.81
C GLU A 72 -5.63 -10.12 -6.90
N VAL A 73 -4.97 -10.06 -5.75
CA VAL A 73 -3.53 -10.32 -5.64
C VAL A 73 -3.32 -11.62 -6.39
N GLN A 74 -2.45 -11.61 -7.41
CA GLN A 74 -2.00 -12.86 -8.00
C GLN A 74 -1.23 -13.58 -6.91
N VAL A 75 -1.94 -14.39 -6.12
CA VAL A 75 -1.35 -15.25 -5.11
C VAL A 75 -0.48 -16.20 -5.92
N CYS A 76 0.83 -16.03 -5.83
CA CYS A 76 1.73 -17.05 -6.31
C CYS A 76 1.33 -18.35 -5.59
N GLU A 77 0.88 -19.35 -6.35
CA GLU A 77 0.72 -20.68 -5.79
C GLU A 77 2.09 -21.09 -5.25
N LEU A 78 2.19 -21.20 -3.92
CA LEU A 78 3.38 -21.76 -3.29
C LEU A 78 3.36 -23.25 -3.62
N GLU A 79 4.16 -23.66 -4.61
CA GLU A 79 4.39 -25.07 -4.90
C GLU A 79 4.78 -25.77 -3.59
N PRO A 80 3.99 -26.76 -3.13
CA PRO A 80 4.35 -27.51 -1.93
C PRO A 80 5.70 -28.16 -2.18
N GLN A 81 6.68 -27.90 -1.30
CA GLN A 81 7.97 -28.58 -1.33
C GLN A 81 7.77 -30.08 -1.06
N SER A 82 7.45 -30.84 -2.10
CA SER A 82 7.60 -32.30 -2.11
C SER A 82 9.02 -32.63 -2.54
N ALA A 83 9.95 -32.53 -1.59
CA ALA A 83 11.24 -33.21 -1.61
C ALA A 83 11.69 -33.27 -0.14
N LEU A 84 11.79 -34.43 0.50
CA LEU A 84 12.55 -35.61 0.10
C LEU A 84 11.85 -36.87 0.62
N GLY A 85 11.71 -37.87 -0.25
CA GLY A 85 11.53 -39.27 0.14
C GLY A 85 12.86 -39.93 0.46
#